data_AF-A0A9D7Q784-F1
#
_entry.id   AF-A0A9D7Q784-F1
#
_cell.length_a   1.000
_cell.length_b   1.000
_cell.length_c   1.000
_cell.angle_alpha   90.00
_cell.angle_beta   90.00
_cell.angle_gamma   90.00
#
_symmetry.space_group_name_H-M   'P 1'
#
loop_
_entity.id
_entity.type
_entity.pdbx_description
1 polymer ?
#
loop_
_entity_poly.entity_id
_entity_poly.type
_entity_poly.pdbx_seq_one_letter_code
_entity_poly.pdbx_strand_id
1 'polypeptide(L)'
;MKLSKSITANFLFLLVAITTNAQDVNFFQGDWEALNKEALQQNKIIMVDAFTDWCGPCKAMDKMMFHDNAKVAEYINAHFLAYKVDCERD
;
A
#
# COMPACT_ATOMS: atom_id res chain seq x y z
N MET A 1 18.00 -48.06 23.80
CA MET A 1 17.06 -46.94 23.63
C MET A 1 17.71 -45.87 22.77
N LYS A 2 17.58 -45.96 21.43
CA LYS A 2 18.01 -44.92 20.49
C LYS A 2 16.74 -44.38 19.84
N LEU A 3 15.99 -43.57 20.60
CA LEU A 3 14.90 -42.79 20.02
C LEU A 3 15.51 -41.82 19.01
N SER A 4 14.92 -41.81 17.82
CA SER A 4 15.46 -41.24 16.60
C SER A 4 15.71 -39.74 16.73
N LYS A 5 16.91 -39.34 16.33
CA LYS A 5 17.38 -37.95 16.15
C LYS A 5 16.66 -37.21 15.01
N SER A 6 15.44 -37.64 14.64
CA SER A 6 14.71 -37.19 13.46
C SER A 6 13.55 -36.25 13.77
N ILE A 7 13.17 -36.08 15.04
CA ILE A 7 11.99 -35.29 15.43
C ILE A 7 12.37 -33.84 15.77
N THR A 8 13.60 -33.60 16.20
CA THR A 8 14.09 -32.25 16.58
C THR A 8 14.49 -31.36 15.40
N ALA A 9 14.68 -31.90 14.19
CA ALA A 9 15.09 -31.12 13.02
C ALA A 9 13.94 -30.50 12.23
N ASN A 10 12.70 -31.00 12.38
CA ASN A 10 11.54 -30.53 11.60
C ASN A 10 10.64 -29.53 12.34
N PHE A 11 10.92 -29.24 13.62
CA PHE A 11 10.16 -28.26 14.39
C PHE A 11 10.76 -26.84 14.34
N LEU A 12 11.99 -26.71 13.84
CA LEU A 12 12.71 -25.43 13.75
C LEU A 12 12.40 -24.67 12.44
N PHE A 13 11.76 -25.30 11.47
CA PHE A 13 11.48 -24.70 10.15
C PHE A 13 10.06 -24.15 9.99
N LEU A 14 9.21 -24.22 11.03
CA LEU A 14 7.82 -23.78 10.99
C LEU A 14 7.58 -22.45 11.74
N LEU A 15 8.50 -21.52 11.60
CA LEU A 15 8.36 -20.12 12.03
C LEU A 15 8.57 -19.21 10.81
N VAL A 16 7.78 -19.46 9.74
CA VAL A 16 7.54 -18.42 8.74
C VAL A 16 6.75 -17.34 9.48
N ALA A 17 7.47 -16.30 9.90
CA ALA A 17 6.88 -15.12 10.50
C ALA A 17 5.80 -14.60 9.55
N ILE A 18 4.54 -14.69 9.96
CA ILE A 18 3.44 -14.01 9.29
C ILE A 18 3.65 -12.53 9.60
N THR A 19 4.49 -11.85 8.83
CA THR A 19 4.61 -10.39 8.86
C THR A 19 3.38 -9.83 8.18
N THR A 20 2.32 -9.61 8.95
CA THR A 20 1.20 -8.78 8.51
C THR A 20 1.73 -7.35 8.40
N ASN A 21 2.22 -6.96 7.22
CA ASN A 21 2.46 -5.55 6.93
C ASN A 21 1.11 -4.85 6.94
N ALA A 22 0.92 -3.87 7.83
CA ALA A 22 -0.08 -2.84 7.60
C ALA A 22 0.26 -2.21 6.23
N GLN A 23 -0.64 -2.34 5.25
CA GLN A 23 -0.41 -1.82 3.91
C GLN A 23 -1.03 -0.44 3.82
N ASP A 24 -0.21 0.57 3.54
CA ASP A 24 -0.66 1.91 3.19
C ASP A 24 -0.93 1.99 1.67
N VAL A 25 -1.68 2.99 1.24
CA VAL A 25 -1.81 3.33 -0.19
C VAL A 25 -0.47 3.83 -0.73
N ASN A 26 -0.01 3.24 -1.83
CA ASN A 26 1.20 3.64 -2.54
C ASN A 26 0.89 4.79 -3.50
N PHE A 27 1.07 6.02 -3.03
CA PHE A 27 0.97 7.20 -3.88
C PHE A 27 2.20 7.35 -4.77
N PHE A 28 1.96 7.44 -6.09
CA PHE A 28 2.98 7.70 -7.09
C PHE A 28 3.72 9.00 -6.78
N GLN A 29 5.04 8.97 -6.96
CA GLN A 29 5.93 10.11 -6.76
C GLN A 29 6.47 10.55 -8.12
N GLY A 30 6.18 11.78 -8.52
CA GLY A 30 6.57 12.33 -9.80
C GLY A 30 5.57 13.38 -10.29
N ASP A 31 5.85 13.94 -11.46
CA ASP A 31 4.93 14.86 -12.11
C ASP A 31 3.82 14.12 -12.89
N TRP A 32 2.89 14.90 -13.44
CA TRP A 32 1.76 14.40 -14.21
C TRP A 32 2.19 13.67 -15.49
N GLU A 33 3.29 14.05 -16.12
CA GLU A 33 3.78 13.40 -17.35
C GLU A 33 4.31 12.01 -17.04
N ALA A 34 5.14 11.89 -15.99
CA ALA A 34 5.65 10.61 -15.49
C ALA A 34 4.50 9.69 -15.04
N LEU A 35 3.50 10.24 -14.36
CA LEU A 35 2.31 9.51 -13.93
C LEU A 35 1.53 8.92 -15.12
N ASN A 36 1.27 9.72 -16.16
CA ASN A 36 0.54 9.24 -17.34
C ASN A 36 1.31 8.16 -18.08
N LYS A 37 2.63 8.32 -18.21
CA LYS A 37 3.49 7.32 -18.83
C LYS A 37 3.44 6.01 -18.04
N GLU A 38 3.56 6.08 -16.72
CA GLU A 38 3.52 4.91 -15.84
C GLU A 38 2.13 4.23 -15.87
N ALA A 39 1.04 4.99 -15.85
CA ALA A 39 -0.32 4.47 -15.94
C ALA A 39 -0.55 3.67 -17.24
N LEU A 40 -0.07 4.20 -18.37
CA LEU A 40 -0.11 3.51 -19.66
C LEU A 40 0.77 2.25 -19.68
N GLN A 41 1.96 2.31 -19.09
CA GLN A 41 2.89 1.18 -19.00
C GLN A 41 2.34 0.04 -18.13
N GLN A 42 1.73 0.37 -16.99
CA GLN A 42 1.11 -0.60 -16.08
C GLN A 42 -0.30 -1.01 -16.52
N ASN A 43 -0.88 -0.36 -17.53
CA ASN A 43 -2.28 -0.48 -17.92
C ASN A 43 -3.24 -0.31 -16.72
N LYS A 44 -2.98 0.70 -15.89
CA LYS A 44 -3.77 1.04 -14.70
C LYS A 44 -4.49 2.37 -14.86
N ILE A 45 -5.66 2.47 -14.23
CA ILE A 45 -6.41 3.72 -14.11
C ILE A 45 -5.74 4.58 -13.03
N ILE A 46 -5.62 5.88 -13.28
CA ILE A 46 -5.12 6.85 -12.30
C ILE A 46 -6.25 7.17 -11.32
N MET A 47 -5.99 7.02 -10.02
CA MET A 47 -6.86 7.50 -8.95
C MET A 47 -6.26 8.79 -8.39
N VAL A 48 -6.98 9.90 -8.52
CA VAL A 48 -6.52 11.20 -8.02
C VAL A 48 -7.17 11.49 -6.67
N ASP A 49 -6.34 11.68 -5.65
CA ASP A 49 -6.72 12.24 -4.36
C ASP A 49 -6.38 13.73 -4.33
N ALA A 50 -7.43 14.55 -4.42
CA ALA A 50 -7.34 16.00 -4.44
C ALA A 50 -7.55 16.55 -3.03
N PHE A 51 -6.54 17.18 -2.45
CA PHE A 51 -6.58 17.70 -1.09
C PHE A 51 -6.04 19.14 -1.01
N THR A 52 -6.12 19.73 0.18
CA THR A 52 -5.36 20.93 0.55
C THR A 52 -4.81 20.77 1.97
N ASP A 53 -3.72 21.46 2.27
CA ASP A 53 -3.04 21.36 3.58
C ASP A 53 -3.93 21.79 4.76
N TRP A 54 -4.88 22.68 4.55
CA TRP A 54 -5.79 23.16 5.59
C TRP A 54 -7.11 22.37 5.62
N CYS A 55 -7.31 21.38 4.74
CA CYS A 55 -8.49 20.54 4.72
C CYS A 55 -8.47 19.51 5.85
N GLY A 56 -9.07 19.87 7.00
CA GLY A 56 -9.24 18.98 8.15
C GLY A 56 -9.93 17.64 7.81
N PRO A 57 -11.08 17.65 7.10
CA PRO A 57 -11.75 16.41 6.69
C PRO A 57 -10.89 15.51 5.79
N CYS A 58 -10.08 16.10 4.89
CA CYS A 58 -9.19 15.35 4.00
C CYS A 58 -8.16 14.56 4.80
N LYS A 59 -7.54 15.19 5.82
CA LYS A 59 -6.59 14.51 6.73
C LYS A 59 -7.23 13.39 7.53
N ALA A 60 -8.48 13.58 7.98
CA ALA A 60 -9.22 12.54 8.69
C ALA A 60 -9.51 11.34 7.78
N MET A 61 -9.92 11.59 6.53
CA MET A 61 -10.15 10.55 5.54
C MET A 61 -8.86 9.82 5.19
N ASP A 62 -7.76 10.54 4.94
CA ASP A 62 -6.44 9.96 4.63
C ASP A 62 -6.04 8.94 5.71
N LYS A 63 -6.13 9.35 6.98
CA LYS A 63 -5.89 8.45 8.12
C LYS A 63 -6.82 7.24 8.12
N MET A 64 -8.13 7.45 8.04
CA MET A 64 -9.11 6.36 8.20
C MET A 64 -9.16 5.38 7.02
N MET A 65 -8.87 5.85 5.81
CA MET A 65 -9.08 5.10 4.58
C MET A 65 -7.78 4.63 3.93
N PHE A 66 -6.73 5.45 3.94
CA PHE A 66 -5.49 5.14 3.22
C PHE A 66 -4.40 4.54 4.12
N HIS A 67 -4.44 4.81 5.44
CA HIS A 67 -3.48 4.27 6.42
C HIS A 67 -4.11 3.20 7.33
N ASP A 68 -5.26 3.49 7.95
CA ASP A 68 -5.86 2.61 8.96
C ASP A 68 -6.73 1.48 8.36
N ASN A 69 -6.92 1.43 7.03
CA ASN A 69 -7.78 0.46 6.35
C ASN A 69 -7.05 -0.36 5.29
N ALA A 70 -6.45 -1.47 5.73
CA ALA A 70 -5.67 -2.37 4.89
C ALA A 70 -6.43 -2.90 3.66
N LYS A 71 -7.75 -3.12 3.76
CA LYS A 71 -8.55 -3.61 2.61
C LYS A 71 -8.68 -2.55 1.51
N VAL A 72 -8.81 -1.29 1.90
CA VAL A 72 -8.86 -0.17 0.96
C VAL A 72 -7.50 0.02 0.32
N ALA A 73 -6.43 0.00 1.11
CA ALA A 73 -5.06 0.09 0.60
C ALA A 73 -4.73 -1.04 -0.39
N GLU A 74 -5.06 -2.29 -0.05
CA GLU A 74 -4.87 -3.44 -0.92
C GLU A 74 -5.63 -3.28 -2.25
N TYR A 75 -6.91 -2.89 -2.18
CA TYR A 75 -7.73 -2.67 -3.37
C TYR A 75 -7.16 -1.55 -4.26
N ILE A 76 -6.78 -0.43 -3.66
CA ILE A 76 -6.22 0.71 -4.40
C ILE A 76 -4.91 0.31 -5.07
N ASN A 77 -3.99 -0.30 -4.33
CA ASN A 77 -2.67 -0.71 -4.84
C ASN A 77 -2.79 -1.76 -5.95
N ALA A 78 -3.78 -2.65 -5.87
CA ALA A 78 -4.03 -3.68 -6.89
C ALA A 78 -4.60 -3.10 -8.19
N HIS A 79 -5.51 -2.13 -8.11
CA HIS A 79 -6.33 -1.72 -9.26
C HIS A 79 -5.98 -0.36 -9.85
N PHE A 80 -5.32 0.51 -9.09
CA PHE A 80 -5.08 1.90 -9.47
C PHE A 80 -3.60 2.27 -9.37
N LEU A 81 -3.24 3.32 -10.10
CA LEU A 81 -2.06 4.13 -9.84
C LEU A 81 -2.53 5.38 -9.08
N ALA A 82 -2.36 5.38 -7.76
CA ALA A 82 -2.82 6.47 -6.90
C ALA A 82 -1.90 7.69 -7.02
N TYR A 83 -2.46 8.89 -7.06
CA TYR A 83 -1.72 10.14 -7.13
C TYR A 83 -2.39 11.19 -6.23
N LYS A 84 -1.58 11.94 -5.49
CA LYS A 84 -2.05 13.01 -4.61
C LYS A 84 -1.74 14.35 -5.25
N VAL A 85 -2.72 15.25 -5.23
CA VAL A 85 -2.58 16.63 -5.71
C VAL A 85 -3.06 17.61 -4.65
N ASP A 86 -2.19 18.55 -4.29
CA ASP A 86 -2.53 19.72 -3.47
C ASP A 86 -3.15 20.78 -4.38
N CYS A 87 -4.48 20.89 -4.36
CA CYS A 87 -5.22 21.83 -5.20
C CYS A 87 -5.04 23.32 -4.81
N GLU A 88 -4.17 23.63 -3.84
CA GLU A 88 -3.74 24.99 -3.56
C GLU A 88 -2.35 25.31 -4.12
N ARG A 89 -1.48 24.31 -4.26
CA ARG A 89 -0.04 24.52 -4.51
C ARG A 89 0.52 23.90 -5.78
N ASP A 90 -0.18 22.92 -6.35
CA ASP A 90 0.24 22.20 -7.56
C ASP A 90 -0.20 22.88 -8.87
#